data_AF-A0A432QX13-F1
#
_entry.id   AF-A0A432QX13-F1
#
_cell.length_a   1.000
_cell.length_b   1.000
_cell.length_c   1.000
_cell.angle_alpha   90.00
_cell.angle_beta   90.00
_cell.angle_gamma   90.00
#
_symmetry.space_group_name_H-M   'P 1'
#
loop_
_entity.id
_entity.type
_entity.pdbx_description
1 polymer ?
#
loop_
_entity_poly.entity_id
_entity_poly.type
_entity_poly.pdbx_seq_one_letter_code
_entity_poly.pdbx_strand_id
1 'polypeptide(L)'
;PKASKELLSFINSNHQVTVIAAKTEWGGYFVTPFDEYNSIFLWKVDPFEFIPSILEFPTLPLPDFTTENGNRIWFSHIDGDGFVNRHDKSGKFAAEVLYEEIFTKYDLPFSESIIEAEIAPYGIYPKDSKEALKVADKIFQLKNIELASHSFSHPFDWVDPKHPRLPVKNSPFSYEREIEGSLQFLAKRSHRKANLLFWTGACNPSKETLAYVNQKGILTINGQDTCIMNSRKFLFYIAPLGIYKGDYFQVYGQIANENIFTDLWKHKVGYIKAIQTIKLTEEPRRLKPIDVYYHNYSGAYKASLYALKKVIDYSIKQDIVPMFTSDWIKIAHDFEDSYLIKDLDGNLIFKNHGDLRTLKIEGKHHLDISKSKGVIGYIFQKGYTYISLDDGMYHKIIFGKHEAPYLIRANKRLLSFHDNLYRFDSRFGELKVELYMPQGCQYDKDKTEVRVHCATAQ
;
A
#
# COMPACT_ATOMS: atom_id res chain seq x y z
N PRO A 1 16.13 -28.44 -28.03
CA PRO A 1 15.27 -28.05 -29.17
C PRO A 1 16.09 -27.20 -30.14
N LYS A 2 15.88 -27.30 -31.46
CA LYS A 2 16.76 -26.65 -32.45
C LYS A 2 16.78 -25.10 -32.37
N ALA A 3 15.81 -24.49 -31.69
CA ALA A 3 15.71 -23.04 -31.46
C ALA A 3 16.02 -22.61 -30.01
N SER A 4 16.58 -23.49 -29.17
CA SER A 4 16.92 -23.15 -27.79
C SER A 4 18.26 -22.40 -27.71
N LYS A 5 18.30 -21.31 -26.94
CA LYS A 5 19.52 -20.59 -26.59
C LYS A 5 19.94 -20.97 -25.18
N GLU A 6 21.08 -21.64 -25.06
CA GLU A 6 21.71 -21.91 -23.76
C GLU A 6 22.17 -20.58 -23.14
N LEU A 7 21.80 -20.35 -21.88
CA LEU A 7 22.18 -19.14 -21.12
C LEU A 7 23.28 -19.47 -20.10
N LEU A 8 23.21 -20.64 -19.48
CA LEU A 8 24.20 -21.12 -18.52
C LEU A 8 24.29 -22.66 -18.55
N SER A 9 25.51 -23.15 -18.76
CA SER A 9 25.83 -24.58 -18.79
C SER A 9 27.08 -24.88 -17.98
N PHE A 10 27.14 -26.05 -17.35
CA PHE A 10 28.38 -26.58 -16.76
C PHE A 10 28.79 -27.89 -17.43
N ILE A 11 30.09 -28.11 -17.53
CA ILE A 11 30.69 -29.33 -18.06
C ILE A 11 31.34 -30.05 -16.89
N ASN A 12 30.94 -31.28 -16.62
CA ASN A 12 31.55 -32.08 -15.54
C ASN A 12 32.87 -32.74 -15.99
N SER A 13 33.57 -33.40 -15.06
CA SER A 13 34.83 -34.09 -15.33
C SER A 13 34.73 -35.21 -16.36
N ASN A 14 33.53 -35.70 -16.65
CA ASN A 14 33.25 -36.70 -17.68
C ASN A 14 32.84 -36.06 -19.03
N HIS A 15 33.07 -34.76 -19.22
CA HIS A 15 32.68 -33.99 -20.40
C HIS A 15 31.18 -33.96 -20.68
N GLN A 16 30.33 -34.22 -19.69
CA GLN A 16 28.87 -34.12 -19.85
C GLN A 16 28.44 -32.67 -19.64
N VAL A 17 27.67 -32.15 -20.60
CA VAL A 17 27.08 -30.81 -20.56
C VAL A 17 25.75 -30.87 -19.83
N THR A 18 25.56 -30.03 -18.81
CA THR A 18 24.26 -29.78 -18.17
C THR A 18 23.90 -28.32 -18.34
N VAL A 19 22.72 -28.05 -18.90
CA VAL A 19 22.20 -26.69 -19.13
C VAL A 19 21.23 -26.34 -18.02
N ILE A 20 21.64 -25.43 -17.14
CA ILE A 20 20.84 -25.02 -15.97
C ILE A 20 20.01 -23.76 -16.23
N ALA A 21 20.33 -22.99 -17.27
CA ALA A 21 19.45 -21.94 -17.75
C ALA A 21 19.40 -21.92 -19.28
N ALA A 22 18.20 -21.83 -19.85
CA ALA A 22 18.00 -21.76 -21.28
C ALA A 22 16.74 -20.98 -21.65
N LYS A 23 16.81 -20.29 -22.78
CA LYS A 23 15.66 -19.71 -23.48
C LYS A 23 15.22 -20.65 -24.61
N THR A 24 13.92 -20.75 -24.81
CA THR A 24 13.22 -21.69 -25.70
C THR A 24 12.03 -20.99 -26.37
N GLU A 25 11.36 -21.65 -27.31
CA GLU A 25 10.20 -21.07 -28.02
C GLU A 25 8.97 -20.85 -27.12
N TRP A 26 8.85 -21.56 -26.00
CA TRP A 26 7.73 -21.41 -25.05
C TRP A 26 8.07 -20.50 -23.86
N GLY A 27 9.24 -19.85 -23.88
CA GLY A 27 9.78 -19.09 -22.77
C GLY A 27 11.13 -19.65 -22.33
N GLY A 28 11.36 -19.88 -21.04
CA GLY A 28 12.57 -20.59 -20.62
C GLY A 28 12.64 -20.87 -19.13
N TYR A 29 13.81 -21.31 -18.67
CA TYR A 29 14.01 -21.73 -17.30
C TYR A 29 15.38 -21.32 -16.76
N PHE A 30 15.47 -21.24 -15.43
CA PHE A 30 16.72 -21.21 -14.68
C PHE A 30 16.56 -22.08 -13.43
N VAL A 31 17.24 -23.22 -13.42
CA VAL A 31 17.31 -24.14 -12.29
C VAL A 31 18.15 -23.49 -11.19
N THR A 32 17.59 -23.39 -9.97
CA THR A 32 18.21 -22.74 -8.81
C THR A 32 18.64 -21.28 -9.08
N PRO A 33 17.71 -20.38 -9.40
CA PRO A 33 18.03 -18.99 -9.75
C PRO A 33 18.44 -18.14 -8.54
N PHE A 34 18.47 -18.74 -7.35
CA PHE A 34 18.81 -18.12 -6.09
C PHE A 34 20.07 -18.72 -5.49
N ASP A 35 20.84 -17.88 -4.79
CA ASP A 35 21.83 -18.31 -3.81
C ASP A 35 21.30 -18.05 -2.40
N GLU A 36 21.60 -18.97 -1.47
CA GLU A 36 21.24 -18.85 -0.07
C GLU A 36 22.45 -18.46 0.78
N TYR A 37 22.32 -17.38 1.54
CA TYR A 37 23.35 -16.88 2.46
C TYR A 37 22.73 -16.56 3.82
N ASN A 38 23.02 -17.38 4.85
CA ASN A 38 22.53 -17.16 6.21
C ASN A 38 21.01 -16.84 6.28
N SER A 39 20.18 -17.63 5.59
CA SER A 39 18.72 -17.46 5.44
C SER A 39 18.24 -16.32 4.53
N ILE A 40 19.14 -15.67 3.79
CA ILE A 40 18.80 -14.69 2.75
C ILE A 40 18.87 -15.38 1.39
N PHE A 41 17.83 -15.21 0.57
CA PHE A 41 17.80 -15.70 -0.81
C PHE A 41 18.05 -14.55 -1.79
N LEU A 42 19.13 -14.65 -2.57
CA LEU A 42 19.53 -13.61 -3.53
C LEU A 42 19.37 -14.13 -4.95
N TRP A 43 18.79 -13.31 -5.83
CA TRP A 43 18.77 -13.60 -7.25
C TRP A 43 20.20 -13.61 -7.83
N LYS A 44 20.52 -14.63 -8.62
CA LYS A 44 21.79 -14.73 -9.38
C LYS A 44 21.85 -13.80 -10.59
N VAL A 45 20.71 -13.27 -11.00
CA VAL A 45 20.50 -12.41 -12.18
C VAL A 45 19.59 -11.24 -11.79
N ASP A 46 19.59 -10.14 -12.54
CA ASP A 46 18.57 -9.11 -12.32
C ASP A 46 17.19 -9.65 -12.76
N PRO A 47 16.22 -9.87 -11.84
CA PRO A 47 14.92 -10.39 -12.22
C PRO A 47 14.13 -9.45 -13.14
N PHE A 48 14.40 -8.13 -13.09
CA PHE A 48 13.74 -7.15 -13.95
C PHE A 48 14.20 -7.24 -15.41
N GLU A 49 15.41 -7.75 -15.68
CA GLU A 49 15.89 -8.01 -17.04
C GLU A 49 15.60 -9.46 -17.46
N PHE A 50 15.80 -10.40 -16.54
CA PHE A 50 15.71 -11.82 -16.82
C PHE A 50 14.29 -12.29 -17.15
N ILE A 51 13.29 -11.90 -16.35
CA ILE A 51 11.91 -12.36 -16.51
C ILE A 51 11.31 -11.89 -17.86
N PRO A 52 11.37 -10.59 -18.22
CA PRO A 52 10.85 -10.15 -19.52
C PRO A 52 11.57 -10.81 -20.70
N SER A 53 12.89 -10.96 -20.60
CA SER A 53 13.73 -11.57 -21.66
C SER A 53 13.38 -13.04 -21.90
N ILE A 54 13.15 -13.81 -20.83
CA ILE A 54 12.88 -15.24 -20.92
C ILE A 54 11.44 -15.54 -21.32
N LEU A 55 10.47 -14.74 -20.87
CA LEU A 55 9.05 -14.91 -21.20
C LEU A 55 8.67 -14.28 -22.54
N GLU A 56 9.61 -13.57 -23.20
CA GLU A 56 9.34 -12.73 -24.37
C GLU A 56 8.15 -11.80 -24.13
N PHE A 57 8.09 -11.26 -22.90
CA PHE A 57 6.93 -10.54 -22.45
C PHE A 57 6.76 -9.28 -23.31
N PRO A 58 5.63 -9.10 -24.02
CA PRO A 58 5.44 -7.93 -24.84
C PRO A 58 5.40 -6.68 -23.95
N THR A 59 5.96 -5.57 -24.43
CA THR A 59 5.85 -4.28 -23.75
C THR A 59 4.40 -3.81 -23.78
N LEU A 60 3.67 -4.07 -22.69
CA LEU A 60 2.26 -3.73 -22.51
C LEU A 60 2.11 -2.84 -21.26
N PRO A 61 1.05 -2.01 -21.19
CA PRO A 61 0.72 -1.29 -19.97
C PRO A 61 0.28 -2.29 -18.89
N LEU A 62 0.90 -2.22 -17.73
CA LEU A 62 0.65 -3.07 -16.57
C LEU A 62 -0.01 -2.26 -15.45
N PRO A 63 -0.91 -2.84 -14.64
CA PRO A 63 -1.47 -2.17 -13.48
C PRO A 63 -0.35 -1.72 -12.51
N ASP A 64 -0.55 -0.58 -11.84
CA ASP A 64 0.37 -0.05 -10.84
C ASP A 64 -0.37 0.35 -9.56
N PHE A 65 -0.10 -0.39 -8.48
CA PHE A 65 -0.69 -0.14 -7.15
C PHE A 65 0.07 0.91 -6.32
N THR A 66 1.09 1.55 -6.89
CA THR A 66 2.02 2.44 -6.17
C THR A 66 1.83 3.91 -6.49
N THR A 67 1.05 4.21 -7.53
CA THR A 67 0.92 5.53 -8.15
C THR A 67 -0.55 5.87 -8.35
N GLU A 68 -0.91 7.11 -8.09
CA GLU A 68 -2.21 7.70 -8.42
C GLU A 68 -1.94 9.07 -9.03
N ASN A 69 -2.57 9.38 -10.16
CA ASN A 69 -2.44 10.69 -10.82
C ASN A 69 -0.98 11.16 -10.98
N GLY A 70 -0.09 10.25 -11.41
CA GLY A 70 1.34 10.51 -11.60
C GLY A 70 2.18 10.59 -10.31
N ASN A 71 1.56 10.69 -9.14
CA ASN A 71 2.21 10.87 -7.85
C ASN A 71 2.24 9.56 -7.04
N ARG A 72 3.19 9.44 -6.11
CA ARG A 72 3.32 8.22 -5.30
C ARG A 72 2.19 8.15 -4.28
N ILE A 73 1.54 6.99 -4.14
CA ILE A 73 0.52 6.83 -3.10
C ILE A 73 1.18 6.90 -1.71
N TRP A 74 0.50 7.56 -0.78
CA TRP A 74 0.89 7.64 0.63
C TRP A 74 -0.29 7.20 1.50
N PHE A 75 -0.05 6.32 2.47
CA PHE A 75 -1.02 5.98 3.50
C PHE A 75 -0.31 5.67 4.83
N SER A 76 -1.07 5.53 5.91
CA SER A 76 -0.54 5.12 7.20
C SER A 76 -1.52 4.21 7.93
N HIS A 77 -0.97 3.15 8.53
CA HIS A 77 -1.70 2.22 9.37
C HIS A 77 -0.97 2.05 10.70
N ILE A 78 -1.73 2.08 11.80
CA ILE A 78 -1.21 2.07 13.15
C ILE A 78 -1.75 0.85 13.88
N ASP A 79 -0.86 -0.01 14.34
CA ASP A 79 -1.22 -1.17 15.15
C ASP A 79 -1.54 -0.75 16.59
N GLY A 80 -2.56 -1.39 17.15
CA GLY A 80 -3.18 -1.00 18.41
C GLY A 80 -2.28 -1.13 19.64
N ASP A 81 -1.13 -1.78 19.52
CA ASP A 81 -0.25 -2.13 20.63
C ASP A 81 0.27 -0.94 21.42
N GLY A 82 0.05 -1.00 22.73
CA GLY A 82 0.60 -0.04 23.67
C GLY A 82 -0.18 1.27 23.68
N PHE A 83 -1.47 1.23 23.34
CA PHE A 83 -2.40 2.34 23.50
C PHE A 83 -2.27 2.96 24.90
N VAL A 84 -2.26 2.13 25.94
CA VAL A 84 -2.19 2.57 27.35
C VAL A 84 -0.75 2.63 27.91
N ASN A 85 0.27 2.41 27.09
CA ASN A 85 1.65 2.59 27.54
C ASN A 85 1.86 4.03 28.00
N ARG A 86 2.63 4.21 29.07
CA ARG A 86 2.80 5.53 29.70
C ARG A 86 4.02 6.24 29.12
N HIS A 87 3.84 7.49 28.70
CA HIS A 87 4.92 8.32 28.22
C HIS A 87 5.91 8.63 29.35
N ASP A 88 7.19 8.40 29.08
CA ASP A 88 8.27 8.34 30.07
C ASP A 88 8.41 9.57 30.99
N LYS A 89 8.04 10.77 30.51
CA LYS A 89 8.12 12.01 31.31
C LYS A 89 6.79 12.56 31.80
N SER A 90 5.71 12.37 31.04
CA SER A 90 4.42 13.01 31.35
C SER A 90 3.44 12.08 32.05
N GLY A 91 3.64 10.76 31.97
CA GLY A 91 2.67 9.79 32.45
C GLY A 91 1.37 9.73 31.63
N LYS A 92 1.23 10.50 30.55
CA LYS A 92 0.11 10.37 29.61
C LYS A 92 0.16 9.02 28.90
N PHE A 93 -0.97 8.56 28.38
CA PHE A 93 -0.96 7.42 27.46
C PHE A 93 -0.21 7.75 26.17
N ALA A 94 0.42 6.74 25.57
CA ALA A 94 1.15 6.87 24.33
C ALA A 94 0.21 7.32 23.20
N ALA A 95 -1.00 6.75 23.14
CA ALA A 95 -2.06 7.18 22.23
C ALA A 95 -2.48 8.66 22.44
N GLU A 96 -2.48 9.15 23.69
CA GLU A 96 -2.77 10.57 23.97
C GLU A 96 -1.65 11.48 23.45
N VAL A 97 -0.40 11.06 23.58
CA VAL A 97 0.74 11.77 23.00
C VAL A 97 0.65 11.78 21.47
N LEU A 98 0.30 10.66 20.82
CA LEU A 98 0.11 10.61 19.38
C LEU A 98 -1.05 11.52 18.92
N TYR A 99 -2.15 11.55 19.66
CA TYR A 99 -3.23 12.51 19.43
C TYR A 99 -2.72 13.97 19.43
N GLU A 100 -1.96 14.36 20.46
CA GLU A 100 -1.47 15.73 20.62
C GLU A 100 -0.36 16.12 19.62
N GLU A 101 0.50 15.18 19.25
CA GLU A 101 1.76 15.46 18.57
C GLU A 101 1.77 15.02 17.10
N ILE A 102 0.87 14.12 16.70
CA ILE A 102 0.76 13.56 15.35
C ILE A 102 -0.63 13.85 14.76
N PHE A 103 -1.68 13.23 15.28
CA PHE A 103 -2.99 13.24 14.62
C PHE A 103 -3.62 14.63 14.49
N THR A 104 -3.36 15.52 15.46
CA THR A 104 -3.82 16.92 15.41
C THR A 104 -2.84 17.88 14.73
N LYS A 105 -1.63 17.42 14.37
CA LYS A 105 -0.55 18.25 13.82
C LYS A 105 -0.33 18.06 12.33
N TYR A 106 -0.64 16.87 11.82
CA TYR A 106 -0.49 16.54 10.40
C TYR A 106 -1.86 16.39 9.76
N ASP A 107 -2.13 17.17 8.71
CA ASP A 107 -3.31 17.03 7.86
C ASP A 107 -3.12 15.87 6.87
N LEU A 108 -3.10 14.65 7.41
CA LEU A 108 -2.84 13.39 6.71
C LEU A 108 -3.79 12.28 7.19
N PRO A 109 -4.14 11.31 6.34
CA PRO A 109 -4.96 10.17 6.72
C PRO A 109 -4.18 9.19 7.61
N PHE A 110 -4.69 8.96 8.82
CA PHE A 110 -4.22 7.92 9.72
C PHE A 110 -5.30 6.86 9.90
N SER A 111 -4.91 5.60 9.80
CA SER A 111 -5.82 4.47 10.04
C SER A 111 -5.40 3.81 11.34
N GLU A 112 -6.14 4.09 12.40
CA GLU A 112 -5.79 3.75 13.78
C GLU A 112 -6.54 2.50 14.21
N SER A 113 -5.80 1.44 14.56
CA SER A 113 -6.40 0.24 15.13
C SER A 113 -6.33 0.20 16.65
N ILE A 114 -7.23 -0.55 17.28
CA ILE A 114 -7.25 -0.74 18.73
C ILE A 114 -7.39 -2.21 19.07
N ILE A 115 -6.61 -2.66 20.06
CA ILE A 115 -6.86 -3.93 20.76
C ILE A 115 -7.96 -3.66 21.81
N GLU A 116 -9.17 -4.18 21.58
CA GLU A 116 -10.32 -3.85 22.44
C GLU A 116 -10.04 -4.21 23.91
N ALA A 117 -9.44 -5.37 24.18
CA ALA A 117 -9.12 -5.81 25.54
C ALA A 117 -8.07 -4.93 26.25
N GLU A 118 -7.33 -4.09 25.54
CA GLU A 118 -6.40 -3.15 26.16
C GLU A 118 -7.14 -1.98 26.83
N ILE A 119 -8.22 -1.50 26.21
CA ILE A 119 -8.91 -0.29 26.65
C ILE A 119 -10.28 -0.55 27.29
N ALA A 120 -10.88 -1.72 27.09
CA ALA A 120 -12.20 -2.05 27.61
C ALA A 120 -12.19 -2.28 29.13
N PRO A 121 -13.30 -1.99 29.85
CA PRO A 121 -13.36 -2.15 31.31
C PRO A 121 -13.34 -3.62 31.77
N TYR A 122 -13.67 -4.54 30.87
CA TYR A 122 -13.55 -5.99 31.05
C TYR A 122 -12.23 -6.56 30.49
N GLY A 123 -11.34 -5.67 30.04
CA GLY A 123 -10.05 -5.99 29.47
C GLY A 123 -8.96 -6.24 30.52
N ILE A 124 -7.70 -6.16 30.07
CA ILE A 124 -6.52 -6.42 30.89
C ILE A 124 -6.07 -5.21 31.75
N TYR A 125 -6.52 -3.99 31.41
CA TYR A 125 -6.22 -2.76 32.16
C TYR A 125 -7.49 -2.04 32.66
N PRO A 126 -8.32 -2.67 33.51
CA PRO A 126 -9.60 -2.10 33.95
C PRO A 126 -9.46 -0.77 34.70
N LYS A 127 -8.32 -0.54 35.36
CA LYS A 127 -8.03 0.72 36.09
C LYS A 127 -7.81 1.90 35.14
N ASP A 128 -7.17 1.64 34.00
CA ASP A 128 -6.83 2.63 32.98
C ASP A 128 -7.98 2.84 31.97
N SER A 129 -8.88 1.86 31.85
CA SER A 129 -9.97 1.83 30.87
C SER A 129 -10.77 3.13 30.78
N LYS A 130 -11.19 3.72 31.90
CA LYS A 130 -11.99 4.96 31.88
C LYS A 130 -11.24 6.12 31.21
N GLU A 131 -9.94 6.22 31.43
CA GLU A 131 -9.09 7.25 30.81
C GLU A 131 -8.80 6.88 29.35
N ALA A 132 -8.47 5.62 29.07
CA ALA A 132 -8.14 5.12 27.73
C ALA A 132 -9.31 5.32 26.75
N LEU A 133 -10.52 5.00 27.21
CA LEU A 133 -11.75 5.18 26.46
C LEU A 133 -12.03 6.65 26.12
N LYS A 134 -11.69 7.60 27.02
CA LYS A 134 -11.81 9.03 26.72
C LYS A 134 -10.80 9.48 25.67
N VAL A 135 -9.59 8.93 25.69
CA VAL A 135 -8.57 9.21 24.66
C VAL A 135 -9.00 8.65 23.31
N ALA A 136 -9.51 7.41 23.29
CA ALA A 136 -10.06 6.79 22.09
C ALA A 136 -11.20 7.64 21.48
N ASP A 137 -12.14 8.12 22.31
CA ASP A 137 -13.24 8.98 21.85
C ASP A 137 -12.73 10.28 21.20
N LYS A 138 -11.69 10.91 21.76
CA LYS A 138 -11.06 12.11 21.17
C LYS A 138 -10.43 11.80 19.81
N ILE A 139 -9.71 10.69 19.71
CA ILE A 139 -9.07 10.25 18.46
C ILE A 139 -10.13 9.97 17.40
N PHE A 140 -11.21 9.26 17.74
CA PHE A 140 -12.25 8.87 16.79
C PHE A 140 -13.08 10.03 16.21
N GLN A 141 -13.09 11.17 16.90
CA GLN A 141 -13.75 12.40 16.44
C GLN A 141 -12.95 13.13 15.35
N LEU A 142 -11.66 12.80 15.18
CA LEU A 142 -10.83 13.42 14.16
C LEU A 142 -11.22 12.95 12.75
N LYS A 143 -11.39 13.90 11.83
CA LYS A 143 -11.76 13.62 10.42
C LYS A 143 -10.67 12.89 9.65
N ASN A 144 -9.43 13.03 10.09
CA ASN A 144 -8.26 12.39 9.51
C ASN A 144 -7.93 11.03 10.15
N ILE A 145 -8.81 10.49 10.98
CA ILE A 145 -8.72 9.13 11.54
C ILE A 145 -9.74 8.20 10.87
N GLU A 146 -9.23 7.12 10.28
CA GLU A 146 -9.98 5.92 9.91
C GLU A 146 -9.90 4.88 11.04
N LEU A 147 -11.02 4.22 11.33
CA LEU A 147 -11.14 3.27 12.43
C LEU A 147 -10.78 1.87 11.95
N ALA A 148 -9.85 1.23 12.65
CA ALA A 148 -9.50 -0.17 12.45
C ALA A 148 -9.59 -0.96 13.78
N SER A 149 -9.73 -2.27 13.68
CA SER A 149 -9.61 -3.20 14.79
C SER A 149 -8.24 -3.87 14.77
N HIS A 150 -7.63 -4.03 15.93
CA HIS A 150 -6.48 -4.92 16.14
C HIS A 150 -6.91 -6.13 16.97
N SER A 151 -8.08 -6.66 16.62
CA SER A 151 -8.82 -7.73 17.28
C SER A 151 -9.29 -7.42 18.71
N PHE A 152 -9.92 -8.42 19.35
CA PHE A 152 -10.34 -8.29 20.73
C PHE A 152 -9.18 -8.56 21.71
N SER A 153 -8.60 -9.77 21.65
CA SER A 153 -7.61 -10.24 22.62
C SER A 153 -6.20 -10.33 22.06
N HIS A 154 -5.97 -9.85 20.83
CA HIS A 154 -4.69 -9.86 20.16
C HIS A 154 -4.08 -11.28 20.06
N PRO A 155 -4.73 -12.19 19.29
CA PRO A 155 -4.19 -13.52 19.07
C PRO A 155 -2.84 -13.41 18.34
N PHE A 156 -1.81 -14.06 18.88
CA PHE A 156 -0.50 -14.01 18.22
C PHE A 156 -0.45 -14.91 16.98
N ASP A 157 -1.09 -16.08 17.02
CA ASP A 157 -1.17 -17.02 15.91
C ASP A 157 -2.65 -17.25 15.54
N TRP A 158 -2.99 -17.04 14.26
CA TRP A 158 -4.35 -17.21 13.75
C TRP A 158 -4.63 -18.64 13.24
N VAL A 159 -3.61 -19.50 13.21
CA VAL A 159 -3.68 -20.92 12.83
C VAL A 159 -3.71 -21.80 14.08
N ASP A 160 -2.89 -21.48 15.11
CA ASP A 160 -2.90 -22.19 16.39
C ASP A 160 -3.64 -21.38 17.49
N PRO A 161 -4.92 -21.68 17.78
CA PRO A 161 -5.68 -20.96 18.80
C PRO A 161 -5.19 -21.24 20.23
N LYS A 162 -4.27 -22.19 20.44
CA LYS A 162 -3.63 -22.43 21.74
C LYS A 162 -2.49 -21.48 22.01
N HIS A 163 -2.00 -20.80 20.98
CA HIS A 163 -0.92 -19.84 21.14
C HIS A 163 -1.38 -18.62 21.96
N PRO A 164 -0.47 -17.98 22.73
CA PRO A 164 -0.87 -16.94 23.67
C PRO A 164 -1.59 -15.75 23.01
N ARG A 165 -2.50 -15.18 23.79
CA ARG A 165 -3.22 -13.92 23.55
C ARG A 165 -3.38 -13.20 24.88
N LEU A 166 -3.88 -11.98 24.86
CA LEU A 166 -4.11 -11.24 26.11
C LEU A 166 -5.03 -12.05 27.04
N PRO A 167 -4.65 -12.22 28.33
CA PRO A 167 -5.32 -13.13 29.25
C PRO A 167 -6.63 -12.54 29.79
N VAL A 168 -7.61 -12.34 28.91
CA VAL A 168 -8.94 -11.85 29.29
C VAL A 168 -9.78 -12.97 29.88
N LYS A 169 -10.40 -12.70 31.04
CA LYS A 169 -11.21 -13.69 31.77
C LYS A 169 -12.39 -14.17 30.93
N ASN A 170 -12.64 -15.49 30.92
CA ASN A 170 -13.80 -16.14 30.33
C ASN A 170 -14.06 -15.79 28.85
N SER A 171 -13.03 -15.49 28.08
CA SER A 171 -13.19 -15.15 26.67
C SER A 171 -12.60 -16.22 25.77
N PRO A 172 -13.31 -17.30 25.38
CA PRO A 172 -12.79 -18.25 24.40
C PRO A 172 -12.49 -17.57 23.05
N PHE A 173 -11.53 -18.11 22.31
CA PHE A 173 -11.22 -17.63 20.96
C PHE A 173 -12.35 -18.00 19.99
N SER A 174 -12.77 -17.03 19.17
CA SER A 174 -13.62 -17.26 18.00
C SER A 174 -13.45 -16.11 17.02
N TYR A 175 -13.59 -16.36 15.71
CA TYR A 175 -13.52 -15.30 14.71
C TYR A 175 -14.57 -14.21 14.93
N GLU A 176 -15.79 -14.60 15.34
CA GLU A 176 -16.86 -13.66 15.67
C GLU A 176 -16.44 -12.71 16.79
N ARG A 177 -15.85 -13.23 17.88
CA ARG A 177 -15.44 -12.38 19.00
C ARG A 177 -14.24 -11.50 18.67
N GLU A 178 -13.24 -12.08 18.01
CA GLU A 178 -11.99 -11.39 17.71
C GLU A 178 -12.16 -10.34 16.63
N ILE A 179 -13.01 -10.59 15.63
CA ILE A 179 -13.12 -9.74 14.44
C ILE A 179 -14.40 -8.91 14.47
N GLU A 180 -15.58 -9.53 14.37
CA GLU A 180 -16.84 -8.79 14.29
C GLU A 180 -17.15 -8.05 15.59
N GLY A 181 -16.98 -8.71 16.73
CA GLY A 181 -17.24 -8.11 18.04
C GLY A 181 -16.37 -6.90 18.34
N SER A 182 -15.07 -6.96 17.96
CA SER A 182 -14.14 -5.83 18.15
C SER A 182 -14.46 -4.67 17.21
N LEU A 183 -14.84 -4.95 15.95
CA LEU A 183 -15.34 -3.93 15.02
C LEU A 183 -16.66 -3.30 15.52
N GLN A 184 -17.58 -4.10 16.05
CA GLN A 184 -18.84 -3.61 16.63
C GLN A 184 -18.59 -2.72 17.85
N PHE A 185 -17.63 -3.08 18.72
CA PHE A 185 -17.21 -2.24 19.84
C PHE A 185 -16.78 -0.85 19.36
N LEU A 186 -15.93 -0.79 18.33
CA LEU A 186 -15.47 0.47 17.74
C LEU A 186 -16.60 1.26 17.08
N ALA A 187 -17.45 0.59 16.30
CA ALA A 187 -18.57 1.21 15.60
C ALA A 187 -19.58 1.82 16.58
N LYS A 188 -19.92 1.09 17.65
CA LYS A 188 -20.82 1.56 18.71
C LYS A 188 -20.27 2.80 19.42
N ARG A 189 -18.96 2.82 19.66
CA ARG A 189 -18.30 3.89 20.40
C ARG A 189 -18.11 5.17 19.58
N SER A 190 -17.75 5.01 18.31
CA SER A 190 -17.49 6.11 17.39
C SER A 190 -18.73 6.63 16.66
N HIS A 191 -19.82 5.86 16.65
CA HIS A 191 -20.99 6.08 15.79
C HIS A 191 -20.66 6.12 14.28
N ARG A 192 -19.56 5.47 13.89
CA ARG A 192 -19.09 5.36 12.50
C ARG A 192 -18.99 3.89 12.11
N LYS A 193 -19.02 3.60 10.80
CA LYS A 193 -18.74 2.26 10.30
C LYS A 193 -17.28 1.90 10.62
N ALA A 194 -17.07 0.69 11.14
CA ALA A 194 -15.74 0.09 11.29
C ALA A 194 -15.75 -1.24 10.53
N ASN A 195 -14.89 -1.37 9.51
CA ASN A 195 -14.80 -2.56 8.66
C ASN A 195 -13.36 -2.84 8.21
N LEU A 196 -12.38 -2.43 9.01
CA LEU A 196 -10.96 -2.57 8.74
C LEU A 196 -10.30 -3.31 9.90
N LEU A 197 -9.57 -4.39 9.61
CA LEU A 197 -8.86 -5.21 10.60
C LEU A 197 -7.37 -5.25 10.25
N PHE A 198 -6.52 -4.96 11.21
CA PHE A 198 -5.07 -5.14 11.08
C PHE A 198 -4.71 -6.47 11.74
N TRP A 199 -4.09 -7.39 10.99
CA TRP A 199 -3.74 -8.70 11.53
C TRP A 199 -2.75 -8.56 12.68
N THR A 200 -3.07 -9.22 13.78
CA THR A 200 -2.28 -9.20 15.01
C THR A 200 -1.14 -10.21 14.98
N GLY A 201 -0.13 -9.99 15.82
CA GLY A 201 0.94 -10.96 16.09
C GLY A 201 1.72 -11.39 14.85
N ALA A 202 1.75 -12.69 14.57
CA ALA A 202 2.46 -13.27 13.43
C ALA A 202 1.85 -12.88 12.06
N CYS A 203 0.70 -12.19 12.04
CA CYS A 203 0.04 -11.73 10.82
C CYS A 203 -0.21 -12.89 9.83
N ASN A 204 -0.59 -14.05 10.36
CA ASN A 204 -0.66 -15.32 9.63
C ASN A 204 -2.09 -15.88 9.54
N PRO A 205 -3.11 -15.12 9.10
CA PRO A 205 -4.49 -15.62 9.01
C PRO A 205 -4.56 -16.92 8.20
N SER A 206 -5.34 -17.89 8.68
CA SER A 206 -5.58 -19.13 7.93
C SER A 206 -6.46 -18.85 6.70
N LYS A 207 -6.59 -19.84 5.81
CA LYS A 207 -7.53 -19.77 4.67
C LYS A 207 -8.96 -19.50 5.17
N GLU A 208 -9.36 -20.16 6.26
CA GLU A 208 -10.68 -20.06 6.86
C GLU A 208 -10.92 -18.67 7.46
N THR A 209 -9.93 -18.08 8.13
CA THR A 209 -10.02 -16.72 8.64
C THR A 209 -10.11 -15.70 7.52
N LEU A 210 -9.36 -15.87 6.42
CA LEU A 210 -9.47 -15.02 5.24
C LEU A 210 -10.83 -15.15 4.55
N ALA A 211 -11.36 -16.38 4.45
CA ALA A 211 -12.70 -16.63 3.93
C ALA A 211 -13.76 -15.88 4.74
N TYR A 212 -13.62 -15.91 6.06
CA TYR A 212 -14.54 -15.26 6.99
C TYR A 212 -14.59 -13.75 6.80
N VAL A 213 -13.45 -13.07 6.77
CA VAL A 213 -13.41 -11.61 6.56
C VAL A 213 -13.91 -11.21 5.18
N ASN A 214 -13.58 -12.01 4.15
CA ASN A 214 -14.03 -11.78 2.78
C ASN A 214 -15.56 -11.87 2.67
N GLN A 215 -16.19 -12.90 3.25
CA GLN A 215 -17.65 -13.06 3.26
C GLN A 215 -18.36 -11.87 3.91
N LYS A 216 -17.71 -11.20 4.86
CA LYS A 216 -18.25 -10.06 5.61
C LYS A 216 -17.89 -8.71 5.01
N GLY A 217 -17.10 -8.66 3.94
CA GLY A 217 -16.61 -7.41 3.35
C GLY A 217 -15.72 -6.59 4.31
N ILE A 218 -14.97 -7.28 5.17
CA ILE A 218 -14.01 -6.68 6.08
C ILE A 218 -12.66 -6.58 5.36
N LEU A 219 -12.12 -5.37 5.27
CA LEU A 219 -10.82 -5.11 4.67
C LEU A 219 -9.72 -5.45 5.67
N THR A 220 -8.63 -6.07 5.21
CA THR A 220 -7.55 -6.50 6.09
C THR A 220 -6.17 -6.19 5.52
N ILE A 221 -5.20 -5.95 6.40
CA ILE A 221 -3.78 -5.71 6.07
C ILE A 221 -2.88 -6.24 7.20
N ASN A 222 -1.58 -6.33 6.92
CA ASN A 222 -0.45 -6.74 7.75
C ASN A 222 0.15 -8.10 7.32
N GLY A 223 1.43 -8.25 7.64
CA GLY A 223 2.26 -9.40 7.30
C GLY A 223 3.38 -9.03 6.34
N GLN A 224 4.51 -9.76 6.47
CA GLN A 224 5.77 -9.54 5.75
C GLN A 224 6.37 -8.13 5.92
N ASP A 225 7.69 -8.01 5.71
CA ASP A 225 8.42 -6.79 6.04
C ASP A 225 9.22 -6.26 4.85
N THR A 226 8.75 -5.16 4.25
CA THR A 226 9.61 -4.37 3.36
C THR A 226 10.50 -3.48 4.21
N CYS A 227 11.79 -3.82 4.28
CA CYS A 227 12.75 -3.19 5.19
C CYS A 227 14.16 -3.08 4.57
N ILE A 228 14.22 -2.94 3.25
CA ILE A 228 15.44 -2.69 2.49
C ILE A 228 16.14 -1.42 3.00
N MET A 229 17.45 -1.50 3.21
CA MET A 229 18.29 -0.42 3.74
C MET A 229 19.64 -0.38 3.02
N ASN A 230 20.41 0.69 3.20
CA ASN A 230 21.72 0.83 2.56
C ASN A 230 22.72 -0.27 2.91
N SER A 231 22.63 -0.85 4.12
CA SER A 231 23.46 -1.97 4.55
C SER A 231 23.01 -3.33 4.01
N ARG A 232 21.82 -3.41 3.41
CA ARG A 232 21.20 -4.64 2.92
C ARG A 232 20.31 -4.38 1.70
N LYS A 233 20.92 -3.85 0.62
CA LYS A 233 20.24 -3.45 -0.62
C LYS A 233 19.89 -4.63 -1.53
N PHE A 234 19.11 -5.59 -1.01
CA PHE A 234 18.68 -6.76 -1.77
C PHE A 234 17.17 -6.79 -1.91
N LEU A 235 16.68 -7.25 -3.07
CA LEU A 235 15.24 -7.40 -3.33
C LEU A 235 14.54 -8.34 -2.34
N PHE A 236 15.29 -9.26 -1.72
CA PHE A 236 14.83 -10.10 -0.62
C PHE A 236 14.14 -9.30 0.51
N TYR A 237 14.61 -8.07 0.78
CA TYR A 237 14.05 -7.19 1.82
C TYR A 237 12.88 -6.34 1.33
N ILE A 238 12.25 -6.71 0.21
CA ILE A 238 11.04 -6.08 -0.33
C ILE A 238 9.98 -7.18 -0.42
N ALA A 239 8.97 -7.09 0.43
CA ALA A 239 7.85 -8.02 0.45
C ALA A 239 7.01 -7.89 -0.85
N PRO A 240 6.31 -8.94 -1.29
CA PRO A 240 5.34 -8.83 -2.38
C PRO A 240 4.14 -7.95 -1.97
N LEU A 241 3.17 -7.75 -2.89
CA LEU A 241 1.92 -7.03 -2.58
C LEU A 241 1.09 -7.77 -1.52
N GLY A 242 1.05 -9.10 -1.63
CA GLY A 242 0.28 -9.99 -0.79
C GLY A 242 0.56 -11.45 -1.11
N ILE A 243 -0.27 -12.36 -0.60
CA ILE A 243 -0.22 -13.79 -0.91
C ILE A 243 -1.63 -14.38 -1.00
N TYR A 244 -1.83 -15.33 -1.90
CA TYR A 244 -3.03 -16.17 -1.92
C TYR A 244 -2.92 -17.32 -0.93
N LYS A 245 -3.99 -17.54 -0.16
CA LYS A 245 -4.20 -18.73 0.65
C LYS A 245 -5.50 -19.39 0.21
N GLY A 246 -5.38 -20.35 -0.71
CA GLY A 246 -6.53 -20.81 -1.50
C GLY A 246 -7.02 -19.66 -2.38
N ASP A 247 -8.33 -19.38 -2.33
CA ASP A 247 -8.99 -18.39 -3.19
C ASP A 247 -8.98 -16.96 -2.61
N TYR A 248 -8.34 -16.75 -1.45
CA TYR A 248 -8.36 -15.48 -0.73
C TYR A 248 -6.98 -14.82 -0.72
N PHE A 249 -6.96 -13.55 -1.07
CA PHE A 249 -5.75 -12.73 -1.09
C PHE A 249 -5.56 -12.02 0.25
N GLN A 250 -4.43 -12.29 0.92
CA GLN A 250 -3.97 -11.51 2.07
C GLN A 250 -3.12 -10.34 1.58
N VAL A 251 -3.57 -9.12 1.85
CA VAL A 251 -2.80 -7.89 1.56
C VAL A 251 -1.74 -7.65 2.65
N TYR A 252 -0.51 -7.39 2.23
CA TYR A 252 0.60 -7.11 3.15
C TYR A 252 0.81 -5.62 3.39
N GLY A 253 1.46 -5.30 4.51
CA GLY A 253 2.00 -3.95 4.74
C GLY A 253 3.08 -3.63 3.69
N GLN A 254 3.14 -2.38 3.23
CA GLN A 254 4.02 -2.03 2.11
C GLN A 254 5.39 -1.55 2.55
N ILE A 255 5.52 -1.08 3.80
CA ILE A 255 6.77 -0.80 4.49
C ILE A 255 6.62 -1.33 5.92
N ALA A 256 7.68 -1.96 6.45
CA ALA A 256 7.65 -2.52 7.80
C ALA A 256 7.40 -1.45 8.87
N ASN A 257 6.84 -1.87 10.01
CA ASN A 257 6.69 -0.99 11.16
C ASN A 257 8.02 -0.71 11.89
N GLU A 258 7.96 0.10 12.94
CA GLU A 258 9.12 0.48 13.72
C GLU A 258 9.83 -0.67 14.46
N ASN A 259 9.15 -1.78 14.75
CA ASN A 259 9.74 -2.88 15.50
C ASN A 259 10.97 -3.47 14.77
N ILE A 260 10.90 -3.57 13.44
CA ILE A 260 11.95 -4.11 12.56
C ILE A 260 13.15 -3.17 12.54
N PHE A 261 12.91 -1.86 12.51
CA PHE A 261 13.99 -0.87 12.43
C PHE A 261 14.67 -0.59 13.77
N THR A 262 14.01 -0.95 14.87
CA THR A 262 14.45 -0.66 16.25
C THR A 262 15.08 -1.86 16.97
N ASP A 263 15.19 -3.02 16.30
CA ASP A 263 15.60 -4.30 16.90
C ASP A 263 14.73 -4.63 18.13
N LEU A 264 13.41 -4.73 17.90
CA LEU A 264 12.41 -4.94 18.95
C LEU A 264 12.57 -3.88 20.07
N TRP A 265 12.56 -2.61 19.67
CA TRP A 265 12.54 -1.44 20.57
C TRP A 265 13.81 -1.19 21.40
N LYS A 266 14.86 -1.99 21.22
CA LYS A 266 16.16 -1.74 21.85
C LYS A 266 16.74 -0.39 21.45
N HIS A 267 16.49 0.04 20.20
CA HIS A 267 16.96 1.30 19.66
C HIS A 267 15.79 2.23 19.31
N LYS A 268 15.29 2.98 20.29
CA LYS A 268 14.07 3.82 20.16
C LYS A 268 14.09 4.84 19.01
N VAL A 269 15.26 5.29 18.54
CA VAL A 269 15.41 6.19 17.38
C VAL A 269 15.46 5.46 16.03
N GLY A 270 15.48 4.13 16.04
CA GLY A 270 15.79 3.27 14.88
C GLY A 270 14.83 3.46 13.71
N TYR A 271 13.58 3.82 13.97
CA TYR A 271 12.56 4.02 12.93
C TYR A 271 12.92 5.07 11.88
N ILE A 272 13.83 6.02 12.16
CA ILE A 272 14.39 6.95 11.16
C ILE A 272 14.93 6.21 9.93
N LYS A 273 15.38 4.95 10.09
CA LYS A 273 15.86 4.12 8.99
C LYS A 273 14.79 3.79 7.94
N ALA A 274 13.50 3.88 8.26
CA ALA A 274 12.41 3.73 7.29
C ALA A 274 12.54 4.74 6.12
N ILE A 275 13.17 5.90 6.33
CA ILE A 275 13.51 6.86 5.27
C ILE A 275 14.38 6.21 4.17
N GLN A 276 15.27 5.28 4.53
CA GLN A 276 16.08 4.56 3.54
C GLN A 276 15.21 3.63 2.70
N THR A 277 14.25 2.94 3.32
CA THR A 277 13.30 2.08 2.63
C THR A 277 12.41 2.89 1.68
N ILE A 278 11.90 4.04 2.12
CA ILE A 278 11.12 4.97 1.27
C ILE A 278 11.93 5.38 0.02
N LYS A 279 13.23 5.67 0.18
CA LYS A 279 14.13 6.02 -0.95
C LYS A 279 14.39 4.85 -1.89
N LEU A 280 14.79 3.71 -1.34
CA LEU A 280 15.24 2.54 -2.12
C LEU A 280 14.09 1.80 -2.81
N THR A 281 12.84 2.06 -2.41
CA THR A 281 11.64 1.56 -3.09
C THR A 281 11.07 2.56 -4.10
N GLU A 282 11.71 3.71 -4.27
CA GLU A 282 11.32 4.76 -5.22
C GLU A 282 12.32 4.92 -6.36
N GLU A 283 13.61 4.68 -6.09
CA GLU A 283 14.71 4.82 -7.04
C GLU A 283 15.53 3.52 -7.14
N PRO A 284 15.94 3.10 -8.36
CA PRO A 284 15.71 3.75 -9.66
C PRO A 284 14.31 3.47 -10.26
N ARG A 285 13.53 2.60 -9.62
CA ARG A 285 12.20 2.18 -10.05
C ARG A 285 11.27 2.15 -8.84
N ARG A 286 10.03 2.63 -9.02
CA ARG A 286 9.02 2.61 -7.96
C ARG A 286 8.51 1.18 -7.77
N LEU A 287 8.74 0.64 -6.57
CA LEU A 287 8.37 -0.73 -6.18
C LEU A 287 7.27 -0.74 -5.12
N LYS A 288 7.13 0.32 -4.33
CA LYS A 288 6.16 0.40 -3.23
C LYS A 288 5.53 1.79 -3.14
N PRO A 289 4.27 1.90 -2.69
CA PRO A 289 3.76 3.16 -2.16
C PRO A 289 4.56 3.57 -0.91
N ILE A 290 4.27 4.74 -0.36
CA ILE A 290 4.72 5.10 0.98
C ILE A 290 3.69 4.61 1.99
N ASP A 291 4.17 3.81 2.94
CA ASP A 291 3.39 3.32 4.06
C ASP A 291 4.10 3.72 5.35
N VAL A 292 3.46 4.60 6.14
CA VAL A 292 3.95 4.98 7.46
C VAL A 292 3.30 4.07 8.48
N TYR A 293 3.89 2.89 8.66
CA TYR A 293 3.43 1.85 9.59
C TYR A 293 4.15 1.97 10.93
N TYR A 294 3.39 2.07 12.02
CA TYR A 294 3.93 2.09 13.39
C TYR A 294 2.88 1.59 14.41
N HIS A 295 3.17 1.62 15.71
CA HIS A 295 2.23 1.28 16.76
C HIS A 295 2.07 2.42 17.78
N ASN A 296 1.06 2.33 18.64
CA ASN A 296 0.78 3.34 19.66
C ASN A 296 1.95 3.65 20.60
N TYR A 297 2.75 2.64 20.99
CA TYR A 297 3.89 2.87 21.88
C TYR A 297 4.96 3.81 21.29
N SER A 298 4.93 4.14 19.99
CA SER A 298 5.77 5.20 19.43
C SER A 298 5.54 6.56 20.12
N GLY A 299 4.38 6.77 20.75
CA GLY A 299 4.10 7.92 21.62
C GLY A 299 4.66 7.81 23.04
N ALA A 300 5.18 6.65 23.48
CA ALA A 300 5.62 6.42 24.86
C ALA A 300 7.01 7.01 25.17
N TYR A 301 7.84 7.23 24.14
CA TYR A 301 9.20 7.74 24.33
C TYR A 301 9.48 8.91 23.40
N LYS A 302 10.11 9.97 23.93
CA LYS A 302 10.53 11.13 23.13
C LYS A 302 11.38 10.76 21.92
N ALA A 303 12.24 9.77 22.06
CA ALA A 303 13.12 9.28 21.00
C ALA A 303 12.32 8.61 19.85
N SER A 304 11.31 7.82 20.18
CA SER A 304 10.42 7.16 19.21
C SER A 304 9.54 8.19 18.50
N LEU A 305 8.94 9.12 19.25
CA LEU A 305 8.14 10.21 18.67
C LEU A 305 8.97 11.10 17.74
N TYR A 306 10.22 11.42 18.12
CA TYR A 306 11.15 12.14 17.25
C TYR A 306 11.39 11.38 15.93
N ALA A 307 11.63 10.06 16.01
CA ALA A 307 11.86 9.24 14.84
C ALA A 307 10.63 9.20 13.91
N LEU A 308 9.44 9.00 14.47
CA LEU A 308 8.17 9.01 13.75
C LEU A 308 7.96 10.34 13.01
N LYS A 309 8.11 11.48 13.70
CA LYS A 309 8.02 12.81 13.08
C LYS A 309 9.00 12.97 11.92
N LYS A 310 10.24 12.51 12.07
CA LYS A 310 11.23 12.55 10.97
C LYS A 310 10.83 11.73 9.76
N VAL A 311 10.21 10.56 9.96
CA VAL A 311 9.71 9.72 8.86
C VAL A 311 8.53 10.41 8.17
N ILE A 312 7.54 10.91 8.93
CA ILE A 312 6.39 11.64 8.38
C ILE A 312 6.87 12.88 7.61
N ASP A 313 7.67 13.75 8.23
CA ASP A 313 8.20 14.97 7.62
C ASP A 313 9.01 14.70 6.35
N TYR A 314 9.74 13.59 6.30
CA TYR A 314 10.45 13.18 5.09
C TYR A 314 9.48 12.70 4.01
N SER A 315 8.50 11.88 4.39
CA SER A 315 7.57 11.25 3.46
C SER A 315 6.75 12.26 2.66
N ILE A 316 6.26 13.32 3.31
CA ILE A 316 5.38 14.33 2.71
C ILE A 316 6.11 15.43 1.92
N LYS A 317 7.45 15.41 1.87
CA LYS A 317 8.25 16.29 0.99
C LYS A 317 8.24 15.82 -0.47
N GLN A 318 7.78 14.60 -0.72
CA GLN A 318 7.67 14.01 -2.04
C GLN A 318 6.33 14.40 -2.68
N ASP A 319 6.21 14.19 -3.99
CA ASP A 319 4.94 14.28 -4.69
C ASP A 319 4.09 13.05 -4.35
N ILE A 320 3.07 13.25 -3.50
CA ILE A 320 2.22 12.19 -2.96
C ILE A 320 0.73 12.37 -3.23
N VAL A 321 0.00 11.26 -3.22
CA VAL A 321 -1.46 11.23 -3.04
C VAL A 321 -1.77 10.53 -1.72
N PRO A 322 -2.08 11.29 -0.64
CA PRO A 322 -2.45 10.71 0.64
C PRO A 322 -3.86 10.10 0.60
N MET A 323 -4.01 8.88 1.10
CA MET A 323 -5.31 8.20 1.23
C MET A 323 -5.38 7.34 2.50
N PHE A 324 -6.59 6.97 2.90
CA PHE A 324 -6.78 6.04 4.00
C PHE A 324 -6.31 4.63 3.63
N THR A 325 -5.99 3.81 4.63
CA THR A 325 -5.50 2.45 4.40
C THR A 325 -6.55 1.60 3.71
N SER A 326 -7.84 1.79 4.03
CA SER A 326 -8.93 1.09 3.35
C SER A 326 -9.00 1.39 1.84
N ASP A 327 -8.72 2.62 1.43
CA ASP A 327 -8.68 3.00 0.01
C ASP A 327 -7.52 2.29 -0.69
N TRP A 328 -6.36 2.22 -0.04
CA TRP A 328 -5.20 1.51 -0.58
C TRP A 328 -5.40 -0.02 -0.64
N ILE A 329 -6.02 -0.64 0.37
CA ILE A 329 -6.34 -2.08 0.35
C ILE A 329 -7.24 -2.44 -0.84
N LYS A 330 -8.21 -1.58 -1.18
CA LYS A 330 -9.04 -1.79 -2.38
C LYS A 330 -8.21 -1.74 -3.66
N ILE A 331 -7.26 -0.81 -3.78
CA ILE A 331 -6.31 -0.78 -4.91
C ILE A 331 -5.51 -2.08 -4.98
N ALA A 332 -5.08 -2.62 -3.83
CA ALA A 332 -4.35 -3.88 -3.78
C ALA A 332 -5.18 -5.08 -4.25
N HIS A 333 -6.45 -5.19 -3.84
CA HIS A 333 -7.35 -6.23 -4.36
C HIS A 333 -7.63 -6.02 -5.85
N ASP A 334 -7.91 -4.79 -6.26
CA ASP A 334 -8.23 -4.48 -7.64
C ASP A 334 -7.05 -4.69 -8.59
N PHE A 335 -5.81 -4.59 -8.10
CA PHE A 335 -4.62 -5.01 -8.84
C PHE A 335 -4.67 -6.49 -9.23
N GLU A 336 -5.01 -7.37 -8.28
CA GLU A 336 -5.09 -8.81 -8.50
C GLU A 336 -6.28 -9.21 -9.38
N ASP A 337 -7.38 -8.46 -9.31
CA ASP A 337 -8.60 -8.72 -10.08
C ASP A 337 -8.60 -8.06 -11.47
N SER A 338 -7.57 -7.27 -11.78
CA SER A 338 -7.50 -6.52 -13.04
C SER A 338 -7.03 -7.37 -14.22
N TYR A 339 -7.52 -7.03 -15.41
CA TYR A 339 -7.11 -7.71 -16.64
C TYR A 339 -7.00 -6.76 -17.83
N LEU A 340 -6.00 -7.04 -18.67
CA LEU A 340 -5.75 -6.35 -19.92
C LEU A 340 -6.08 -7.29 -21.08
N ILE A 341 -6.96 -6.85 -21.97
CA ILE A 341 -7.38 -7.59 -23.17
C ILE A 341 -7.23 -6.73 -24.41
N LYS A 342 -7.35 -7.37 -25.59
CA LYS A 342 -7.49 -6.67 -26.87
C LYS A 342 -8.92 -6.80 -27.36
N ASP A 343 -9.50 -5.71 -27.86
CA ASP A 343 -10.77 -5.76 -28.60
C ASP A 343 -10.58 -6.35 -30.01
N LEU A 344 -11.67 -6.48 -30.78
CA LEU A 344 -11.65 -7.06 -32.14
C LEU A 344 -10.81 -6.24 -33.12
N ASP A 345 -10.63 -4.95 -32.85
CA ASP A 345 -9.81 -4.03 -33.64
C ASP A 345 -8.34 -4.00 -33.15
N GLY A 346 -8.01 -4.81 -32.14
CA GLY A 346 -6.67 -4.91 -31.56
C GLY A 346 -6.33 -3.81 -30.54
N ASN A 347 -7.28 -2.96 -30.14
CA ASN A 347 -7.05 -1.92 -29.15
C ASN A 347 -6.98 -2.52 -27.75
N LEU A 348 -6.15 -1.93 -26.89
CA LEU A 348 -6.01 -2.37 -25.51
C LEU A 348 -7.19 -1.90 -24.67
N ILE A 349 -7.79 -2.84 -23.95
CA ILE A 349 -8.87 -2.61 -22.99
C ILE A 349 -8.39 -3.06 -21.62
N PHE A 350 -8.44 -2.16 -20.65
CA PHE A 350 -8.18 -2.45 -19.25
C PHE A 350 -9.50 -2.46 -18.47
N LYS A 351 -9.72 -3.52 -17.70
CA LYS A 351 -10.91 -3.70 -16.86
C LYS A 351 -10.52 -4.12 -15.45
N ASN A 352 -11.28 -3.60 -14.51
CA ASN A 352 -11.08 -3.74 -13.07
C ASN A 352 -12.37 -3.33 -12.33
N HIS A 353 -12.33 -3.21 -11.01
CA HIS A 353 -13.41 -2.75 -10.15
C HIS A 353 -13.44 -1.23 -9.93
N GLY A 354 -12.50 -0.48 -10.53
CA GLY A 354 -12.48 0.98 -10.57
C GLY A 354 -11.71 1.65 -9.43
N ASP A 355 -11.03 0.87 -8.59
CA ASP A 355 -10.19 1.39 -7.51
C ASP A 355 -8.73 1.59 -7.95
N LEU A 356 -8.17 0.69 -8.74
CA LEU A 356 -6.86 0.86 -9.36
C LEU A 356 -6.97 1.73 -10.61
N ARG A 357 -6.30 2.89 -10.61
CA ARG A 357 -6.47 3.92 -11.65
C ARG A 357 -5.18 4.33 -12.34
N THR A 358 -4.17 3.47 -12.26
CA THR A 358 -2.89 3.73 -12.93
C THR A 358 -2.40 2.49 -13.64
N LEU A 359 -2.01 2.67 -14.91
CA LEU A 359 -1.19 1.71 -15.63
C LEU A 359 0.21 2.28 -15.81
N LYS A 360 1.23 1.43 -15.92
CA LYS A 360 2.59 1.81 -16.28
C LYS A 360 3.08 1.00 -17.46
N ILE A 361 3.80 1.65 -18.37
CA ILE A 361 4.46 1.00 -19.49
C ILE A 361 5.91 1.48 -19.57
N GLU A 362 6.85 0.57 -19.78
CA GLU A 362 8.27 0.90 -19.92
C GLU A 362 8.52 1.75 -21.17
N GLY A 363 9.36 2.78 -21.03
CA GLY A 363 9.70 3.72 -22.09
C GLY A 363 8.79 4.95 -22.13
N LYS A 364 9.15 5.90 -23.00
CA LYS A 364 8.39 7.14 -23.20
C LYS A 364 7.35 6.93 -24.29
N HIS A 365 6.10 6.83 -23.87
CA HIS A 365 4.93 6.67 -24.75
C HIS A 365 4.05 7.92 -24.74
N HIS A 366 3.40 8.18 -25.87
CA HIS A 366 2.33 9.16 -26.00
C HIS A 366 0.98 8.45 -26.12
N LEU A 367 -0.05 9.02 -25.50
CA LEU A 367 -1.42 8.52 -25.58
C LEU A 367 -2.31 9.53 -26.29
N ASP A 368 -3.23 9.05 -27.12
CA ASP A 368 -4.29 9.84 -27.74
C ASP A 368 -5.50 9.83 -26.80
N ILE A 369 -5.59 10.84 -25.94
CA ILE A 369 -6.64 10.97 -24.93
C ILE A 369 -8.01 11.13 -25.57
N SER A 370 -8.08 11.82 -26.72
CA SER A 370 -9.33 12.07 -27.43
C SER A 370 -9.98 10.82 -28.01
N LYS A 371 -9.17 9.82 -28.38
CA LYS A 371 -9.63 8.51 -28.87
C LYS A 371 -9.67 7.43 -27.79
N SER A 372 -9.07 7.70 -26.64
CA SER A 372 -9.12 6.81 -25.49
C SER A 372 -10.45 6.95 -24.76
N LYS A 373 -10.80 5.95 -23.95
CA LYS A 373 -11.93 6.00 -23.04
C LYS A 373 -11.42 5.81 -21.62
N GLY A 374 -11.73 6.77 -20.74
CA GLY A 374 -11.35 6.78 -19.34
C GLY A 374 -9.85 6.97 -19.06
N VAL A 375 -9.06 7.35 -20.08
CA VAL A 375 -7.69 7.84 -19.85
C VAL A 375 -7.78 9.34 -19.63
N ILE A 376 -7.31 9.83 -18.48
CA ILE A 376 -7.37 11.25 -18.11
C ILE A 376 -6.04 11.97 -18.28
N GLY A 377 -4.95 11.22 -18.44
CA GLY A 377 -3.63 11.79 -18.71
C GLY A 377 -2.49 10.83 -18.45
N TYR A 378 -1.26 11.33 -18.53
CA TYR A 378 -0.06 10.52 -18.35
C TYR A 378 1.18 11.37 -18.04
N ILE A 379 2.18 10.74 -17.41
CA ILE A 379 3.49 11.33 -17.14
C ILE A 379 4.60 10.32 -17.41
N PHE A 380 5.69 10.76 -18.05
CA PHE A 380 6.91 9.96 -18.18
C PHE A 380 7.89 10.29 -17.06
N GLN A 381 8.24 9.29 -16.25
CA GLN A 381 9.21 9.43 -15.17
C GLN A 381 9.86 8.08 -14.85
N LYS A 382 11.13 8.10 -14.41
CA LYS A 382 11.87 6.90 -13.97
C LYS A 382 11.88 5.75 -15.00
N GLY A 383 11.86 6.09 -16.30
CA GLY A 383 11.86 5.10 -17.37
C GLY A 383 10.49 4.52 -17.72
N TYR A 384 9.39 4.99 -17.12
CA TYR A 384 8.03 4.52 -17.41
C TYR A 384 7.08 5.67 -17.74
N THR A 385 6.15 5.44 -18.66
CA THR A 385 4.95 6.26 -18.80
C THR A 385 3.88 5.71 -17.85
N TYR A 386 3.48 6.52 -16.87
CA TYR A 386 2.34 6.26 -15.99
C TYR A 386 1.09 6.87 -16.61
N ILE A 387 0.08 6.05 -16.84
CA ILE A 387 -1.19 6.39 -17.47
C ILE A 387 -2.24 6.51 -16.36
N SER A 388 -2.79 7.69 -16.17
CA SER A 388 -3.85 7.96 -15.20
C SER A 388 -5.22 7.67 -15.82
N LEU A 389 -6.07 6.98 -15.06
CA LEU A 389 -7.42 6.57 -15.45
C LEU A 389 -8.49 7.31 -14.64
N ASP A 390 -9.72 7.37 -15.16
CA ASP A 390 -10.87 7.93 -14.46
C ASP A 390 -11.44 6.96 -13.40
N ASP A 391 -12.65 7.26 -12.91
CA ASP A 391 -13.38 6.44 -11.95
C ASP A 391 -14.15 5.26 -12.56
N GLY A 392 -13.94 4.98 -13.85
CA GLY A 392 -14.57 3.88 -14.56
C GLY A 392 -14.01 2.50 -14.23
N MET A 393 -14.70 1.47 -14.74
CA MET A 393 -14.29 0.06 -14.68
C MET A 393 -13.87 -0.48 -16.07
N TYR A 394 -13.95 0.38 -17.10
CA TYR A 394 -13.67 0.05 -18.49
C TYR A 394 -12.86 1.17 -19.12
N HIS A 395 -11.64 0.85 -19.54
CA HIS A 395 -10.73 1.82 -20.12
C HIS A 395 -10.24 1.33 -21.47
N LYS A 396 -10.34 2.17 -22.50
CA LYS A 396 -9.79 1.91 -23.84
C LYS A 396 -8.55 2.78 -24.00
N ILE A 397 -7.40 2.16 -24.24
CA ILE A 397 -6.10 2.83 -24.27
C ILE A 397 -5.64 2.92 -25.73
N ILE A 398 -5.52 4.15 -26.23
CA ILE A 398 -5.01 4.42 -27.57
C ILE A 398 -3.66 5.13 -27.46
N PHE A 399 -2.61 4.51 -28.01
CA PHE A 399 -1.31 5.15 -28.15
C PHE A 399 -1.29 6.07 -29.37
N GLY A 400 -0.68 7.24 -29.23
CA GLY A 400 -0.63 8.24 -30.28
C GLY A 400 -0.32 9.63 -29.74
N LYS A 401 0.05 10.55 -30.62
CA LYS A 401 0.12 11.97 -30.28
C LYS A 401 -1.28 12.58 -30.41
N HIS A 402 -1.57 13.57 -29.58
CA HIS A 402 -2.80 14.34 -29.65
C HIS A 402 -2.56 15.75 -29.07
N GLU A 403 -3.46 16.68 -29.37
CA GLU A 403 -3.40 18.09 -28.95
C GLU A 403 -4.56 18.43 -28.00
N ALA A 404 -5.04 17.46 -27.20
CA ALA A 404 -6.05 17.73 -26.17
C ALA A 404 -5.37 17.99 -24.83
N PRO A 405 -5.98 18.81 -23.94
CA PRO A 405 -5.50 18.97 -22.59
C PRO A 405 -5.62 17.65 -21.80
N TYR A 406 -4.65 17.36 -20.94
CA TYR A 406 -4.65 16.14 -20.13
C TYR A 406 -3.92 16.33 -18.79
N LEU A 407 -4.25 15.47 -17.82
CA LEU A 407 -3.63 15.47 -16.49
C LEU A 407 -2.18 14.97 -16.53
N ILE A 408 -1.23 15.81 -16.12
CA ILE A 408 0.16 15.38 -15.90
C ILE A 408 0.30 14.82 -14.48
N ARG A 409 -0.14 15.56 -13.46
CA ARG A 409 -0.18 15.08 -12.07
C ARG A 409 -1.22 15.77 -11.21
N ALA A 410 -1.68 15.09 -10.16
CA ALA A 410 -2.46 15.70 -9.07
C ALA A 410 -2.13 15.05 -7.73
N ASN A 411 -2.20 15.81 -6.63
CA ASN A 411 -1.95 15.30 -5.27
C ASN A 411 -3.22 14.78 -4.57
N LYS A 412 -4.31 14.58 -5.30
CA LYS A 412 -5.59 14.12 -4.78
C LYS A 412 -6.18 13.07 -5.69
N ARG A 413 -6.96 12.16 -5.13
CA ARG A 413 -7.68 11.14 -5.89
C ARG A 413 -8.85 11.78 -6.64
N LEU A 414 -9.03 11.38 -7.89
CA LEU A 414 -10.15 11.83 -8.71
C LEU A 414 -11.45 11.19 -8.20
N LEU A 415 -12.52 11.96 -8.07
CA LEU A 415 -13.86 11.46 -7.79
C LEU A 415 -14.67 11.24 -9.07
N SER A 416 -14.52 12.12 -10.06
CA SER A 416 -15.18 11.99 -11.36
C SER A 416 -14.50 12.87 -12.40
N PHE A 417 -14.55 12.46 -13.66
CA PHE A 417 -14.19 13.29 -14.81
C PHE A 417 -15.29 13.27 -15.88
N HIS A 418 -15.86 14.45 -16.19
CA HIS A 418 -16.91 14.59 -17.19
C HIS A 418 -16.90 16.01 -17.77
N ASP A 419 -17.15 16.18 -19.08
CA ASP A 419 -17.19 17.49 -19.75
C ASP A 419 -16.03 18.43 -19.38
N ASN A 420 -14.80 17.92 -19.43
CA ASN A 420 -13.58 18.68 -19.08
C ASN A 420 -13.56 19.22 -17.63
N LEU A 421 -14.38 18.67 -16.73
CA LEU A 421 -14.37 18.96 -15.30
C LEU A 421 -13.77 17.78 -14.54
N TYR A 422 -12.63 18.03 -13.90
CA TYR A 422 -12.02 17.13 -12.94
C TYR A 422 -12.56 17.48 -11.55
N ARG A 423 -13.17 16.51 -10.86
CA ARG A 423 -13.52 16.64 -9.45
C ARG A 423 -12.61 15.76 -8.63
N PHE A 424 -11.90 16.34 -7.69
CA PHE A 424 -11.01 15.64 -6.76
C PHE A 424 -11.65 15.54 -5.38
N ASP A 425 -11.18 14.59 -4.57
CA ASP A 425 -11.63 14.52 -3.19
C ASP A 425 -11.24 15.79 -2.40
N SER A 426 -11.94 16.06 -1.31
CA SER A 426 -11.68 17.23 -0.46
C SER A 426 -10.68 16.95 0.64
N ARG A 427 -10.08 15.75 0.69
CA ARG A 427 -9.35 15.27 1.85
C ARG A 427 -7.88 15.69 1.76
N PHE A 428 -7.34 16.19 2.87
CA PHE A 428 -5.91 16.43 3.13
C PHE A 428 -5.21 17.41 2.18
N GLY A 429 -4.82 18.57 2.71
CA GLY A 429 -4.05 19.58 2.01
C GLY A 429 -4.79 20.27 0.86
N GLU A 430 -4.13 21.25 0.26
CA GLU A 430 -4.64 21.98 -0.91
C GLU A 430 -4.45 21.18 -2.21
N LEU A 431 -5.36 21.35 -3.16
CA LEU A 431 -5.25 20.75 -4.49
C LEU A 431 -4.10 21.39 -5.29
N LYS A 432 -3.12 20.56 -5.62
CA LYS A 432 -2.04 20.80 -6.57
C LYS A 432 -2.29 19.95 -7.80
N VAL A 433 -2.30 20.59 -8.96
CA VAL A 433 -2.58 19.96 -10.25
C VAL A 433 -1.62 20.53 -11.29
N GLU A 434 -1.15 19.67 -12.18
CA GLU A 434 -0.40 20.02 -13.38
C GLU A 434 -1.13 19.41 -14.58
N LEU A 435 -1.43 20.24 -15.58
CA LEU A 435 -2.10 19.86 -16.81
C LEU A 435 -1.20 20.19 -17.99
N TYR A 436 -1.17 19.31 -18.99
CA TYR A 436 -0.76 19.72 -20.32
C TYR A 436 -1.86 20.58 -20.93
N MET A 437 -1.51 21.79 -21.39
CA MET A 437 -2.45 22.77 -21.92
C MET A 437 -1.99 23.21 -23.30
N PRO A 438 -2.64 22.75 -24.38
CA PRO A 438 -2.31 23.18 -25.74
C PRO A 438 -2.72 24.64 -25.96
N GLN A 439 -2.21 25.24 -27.04
CA GLN A 439 -2.49 26.63 -27.36
C GLN A 439 -4.00 26.87 -27.52
N GLY A 440 -4.53 27.92 -26.88
CA GLY A 440 -5.95 28.24 -26.89
C GLY A 440 -6.79 27.50 -25.84
N CYS A 441 -6.16 26.70 -24.98
CA CYS A 441 -6.79 26.14 -23.79
C CYS A 441 -6.33 26.84 -22.50
N GLN A 442 -7.25 26.99 -21.56
CA GLN A 442 -7.01 27.49 -20.19
C GLN A 442 -7.82 26.64 -19.19
N TYR A 443 -7.53 26.76 -17.90
CA TYR A 443 -8.32 26.09 -16.88
C TYR A 443 -8.61 27.01 -15.69
N ASP A 444 -9.78 26.84 -15.12
CA ASP A 444 -10.15 27.40 -13.83
C ASP A 444 -9.97 26.34 -12.75
N LYS A 445 -9.38 26.72 -11.62
CA LYS A 445 -9.18 25.83 -10.48
C LYS A 445 -9.87 26.41 -9.24
N ASP A 446 -10.70 25.58 -8.63
CA ASP A 446 -11.22 25.78 -7.27
C ASP A 446 -10.55 24.78 -6.30
N LYS A 447 -10.99 24.74 -5.04
CA LYS A 447 -10.43 23.90 -3.97
C LYS A 447 -10.38 22.41 -4.32
N THR A 448 -11.39 21.90 -5.04
CA THR A 448 -11.54 20.48 -5.38
C THR A 448 -11.88 20.25 -6.84
N GLU A 449 -11.99 21.29 -7.64
CA GLU A 449 -12.42 21.18 -9.02
C GLU A 449 -11.43 21.87 -9.97
N VAL A 450 -11.24 21.28 -11.13
CA VAL A 450 -10.48 21.89 -12.24
C VAL A 450 -11.33 21.79 -13.48
N ARG A 451 -11.69 22.94 -14.07
CA ARG A 451 -12.46 23.01 -15.30
C ARG A 451 -11.56 23.48 -16.43
N VAL A 452 -11.48 22.68 -17.49
CA VAL A 452 -10.70 23.00 -18.67
C VAL A 452 -11.58 23.61 -19.75
N HIS A 453 -11.11 24.70 -20.34
CA HIS A 453 -11.75 25.45 -21.41
C HIS A 453 -10.80 25.50 -22.61
N CYS A 454 -11.27 25.06 -23.76
CA CYS A 454 -10.53 25.18 -25.02
C CYS A 454 -11.35 25.99 -26.00
N ALA A 455 -10.72 26.94 -26.70
CA ALA A 455 -11.33 27.54 -27.87
C ALA A 455 -11.65 26.41 -28.87
N THR A 456 -12.91 26.28 -29.28
CA THR A 456 -13.24 25.46 -30.45
C THR A 456 -12.44 26.00 -31.61
N ALA A 457 -11.61 25.17 -32.24
CA ALA A 457 -10.93 25.52 -33.47
C ALA A 457 -12.00 26.03 -34.45
N GLN A 458 -11.90 27.31 -34.83
CA GLN A 458 -12.76 27.93 -35.84
C GLN A 458 -12.48 27.36 -37.22
#